data_AF-A0A0U1L2M5-F1
#
_entry.id   AF-A0A0U1L2M5-F1
#
_cell.length_a   1.000
_cell.length_b   1.000
_cell.length_c   1.000
_cell.angle_alpha   90.00
_cell.angle_beta   90.00
_cell.angle_gamma   90.00
#
_symmetry.space_group_name_H-M   'P 1'
#
loop_
_entity.id
_entity.type
_entity.pdbx_description
1 polymer ?
#
loop_
_entity_poly.entity_id
_entity_poly.type
_entity_poly.pdbx_seq_one_letter_code
_entity_poly.pdbx_strand_id
1 'polypeptide(L)'
;MLIELYEESEVVRLEREAREEEARKKAEDERRKEERRKRYNKEVERTIALENAALDYDTACRIRAYVKAVAASCGHDGLDEETAAWVDWATKKADWFDPTVARDDELFGEREHDKSSSEKVLKKIGQCW
;
A
#
# COMPACT_ATOMS: atom_id res chain seq x y z
N MET A 1 68.00 -17.60 -15.37
CA MET A 1 67.27 -18.25 -14.26
C MET A 1 66.89 -17.25 -13.15
N LEU A 2 66.33 -16.10 -13.54
CA LEU A 2 65.79 -15.08 -12.62
C LEU A 2 64.64 -14.34 -13.33
N ILE A 3 64.82 -14.12 -14.64
CA ILE A 3 63.82 -13.58 -15.56
C ILE A 3 62.58 -14.47 -15.65
N GLU A 4 62.71 -15.78 -15.86
CA GLU A 4 61.57 -16.72 -15.89
C GLU A 4 60.77 -16.75 -14.57
N LEU A 5 61.45 -16.73 -13.43
CA LEU A 5 60.82 -16.72 -12.10
C LEU A 5 60.04 -15.43 -11.86
N TYR A 6 60.53 -14.32 -12.40
CA TYR A 6 59.84 -13.02 -12.36
C TYR A 6 58.60 -13.02 -13.28
N GLU A 7 58.72 -13.54 -14.49
CA GLU A 7 57.61 -13.69 -15.44
C GLU A 7 56.47 -14.56 -14.88
N GLU A 8 56.79 -15.69 -14.25
CA GLU A 8 55.80 -16.54 -13.59
C GLU A 8 55.10 -15.82 -12.42
N SER A 9 55.84 -15.03 -11.63
CA SER A 9 55.27 -14.25 -10.52
C SER A 9 54.33 -13.13 -10.98
N GLU A 10 54.65 -12.52 -12.13
CA GLU A 10 53.85 -11.48 -12.78
C GLU A 10 52.52 -12.05 -13.31
N VAL A 11 52.54 -13.24 -13.91
CA VAL A 11 51.31 -13.92 -14.38
C VAL A 11 50.37 -14.19 -13.20
N VAL A 12 50.87 -14.72 -12.08
CA VAL A 12 50.05 -14.99 -10.90
C VAL A 12 49.48 -13.71 -10.30
N ARG A 13 50.24 -12.60 -10.32
CA ARG A 13 49.77 -11.28 -9.86
C ARG A 13 48.63 -10.77 -10.75
N LEU A 14 48.81 -10.81 -12.06
CA LEU A 14 47.80 -10.35 -13.03
C LEU A 14 46.51 -11.18 -12.95
N GLU A 15 46.60 -12.51 -12.76
CA GLU A 15 45.44 -13.38 -12.57
C GLU A 15 44.69 -13.09 -11.27
N ARG A 16 45.40 -12.68 -10.21
CA ARG A 16 44.79 -12.27 -8.95
C ARG A 16 44.06 -10.94 -9.13
N GLU A 17 44.71 -9.96 -9.74
CA GLU A 17 44.13 -8.65 -10.03
C GLU A 17 42.88 -8.79 -10.91
N ALA A 18 42.94 -9.59 -11.98
CA ALA A 18 41.79 -9.83 -12.86
C ALA A 18 40.60 -10.45 -12.10
N ARG A 19 40.84 -11.41 -11.20
CA ARG A 19 39.79 -11.99 -10.35
C ARG A 19 39.21 -10.99 -9.37
N GLU A 20 40.04 -10.15 -8.76
CA GLU A 20 39.60 -9.09 -7.85
C GLU A 20 38.77 -8.02 -8.59
N GLU A 21 39.16 -7.66 -9.81
CA GLU A 21 38.40 -6.74 -10.66
C GLU A 21 37.08 -7.32 -11.13
N GLU A 22 37.05 -8.58 -11.54
CA GLU A 22 35.82 -9.28 -11.90
C GLU A 22 34.87 -9.41 -10.71
N ALA A 23 35.41 -9.74 -9.52
CA ALA A 23 34.63 -9.80 -8.29
C ALA A 23 34.05 -8.42 -7.96
N ARG A 24 34.82 -7.34 -8.12
CA ARG A 24 34.36 -5.95 -7.95
C ARG A 24 33.24 -5.59 -8.91
N LYS A 25 33.38 -5.92 -10.20
CA LYS A 25 32.34 -5.68 -11.22
C LYS A 25 31.05 -6.45 -10.91
N LYS A 26 31.17 -7.74 -10.56
CA LYS A 26 30.03 -8.57 -10.16
C LYS A 26 29.32 -8.03 -8.93
N ALA A 27 30.07 -7.63 -7.90
CA ALA A 27 29.51 -7.05 -6.68
C ALA A 27 28.80 -5.71 -6.95
N GLU A 28 29.35 -4.87 -7.83
CA GLU A 28 28.70 -3.62 -8.22
C GLU A 28 27.40 -3.87 -9.01
N ASP A 29 27.40 -4.84 -9.93
CA ASP A 29 26.22 -5.23 -10.69
C ASP A 29 25.13 -5.84 -9.79
N GLU A 30 25.51 -6.68 -8.82
CA GLU A 30 24.61 -7.24 -7.81
C GLU A 30 23.95 -6.13 -7.00
N ARG A 31 24.75 -5.15 -6.53
CA ARG A 31 24.25 -3.99 -5.80
C ARG A 31 23.26 -3.17 -6.64
N ARG A 32 23.59 -2.90 -7.91
CA ARG A 32 22.69 -2.17 -8.83
C ARG A 32 21.39 -2.93 -9.06
N LYS A 33 21.43 -4.26 -9.20
CA LYS A 33 20.22 -5.09 -9.32
C LYS A 33 19.38 -5.05 -8.05
N GLU A 34 20.01 -5.13 -6.88
CA GLU A 34 19.32 -5.07 -5.61
C GLU A 34 18.66 -3.69 -5.38
N GLU A 35 19.35 -2.60 -5.69
CA GLU A 35 18.80 -1.24 -5.63
C GLU A 35 17.59 -1.07 -6.56
N ARG A 36 17.67 -1.59 -7.79
CA ARG A 36 16.53 -1.60 -8.73
C ARG A 36 15.36 -2.40 -8.17
N ARG A 37 15.61 -3.59 -7.61
CA ARG A 37 14.58 -4.42 -6.99
C ARG A 37 13.91 -3.71 -5.82
N LYS A 38 14.70 -3.09 -4.93
CA LYS A 38 14.18 -2.28 -3.81
C LYS A 38 13.31 -1.14 -4.28
N ARG A 39 13.75 -0.39 -5.30
CA ARG A 39 12.97 0.71 -5.88
C ARG A 39 11.67 0.22 -6.49
N TYR A 40 11.73 -0.86 -7.27
CA TYR A 40 10.56 -1.45 -7.89
C TYR A 40 9.53 -1.93 -6.85
N ASN A 41 9.98 -2.69 -5.84
CA ASN A 41 9.09 -3.19 -4.78
C ASN A 41 8.43 -2.03 -4.02
N LYS A 42 9.18 -0.97 -3.71
CA LYS A 42 8.64 0.22 -3.06
C LYS A 42 7.58 0.92 -3.92
N GLU A 43 7.76 0.95 -5.24
CA GLU A 43 6.78 1.52 -6.16
C GLU A 43 5.51 0.67 -6.24
N VAL A 44 5.66 -0.65 -6.25
CA VAL A 44 4.54 -1.60 -6.20
C VAL A 44 3.73 -1.40 -4.91
N GLU A 45 4.39 -1.37 -3.75
CA GLU A 45 3.73 -1.14 -2.45
C GLU A 45 2.96 0.19 -2.43
N ARG A 46 3.58 1.27 -2.92
CA ARG A 46 2.93 2.58 -3.03
C ARG A 46 1.72 2.58 -3.95
N THR A 47 1.82 1.88 -5.08
CA THR A 47 0.74 1.79 -6.07
C THR A 47 -0.44 1.02 -5.50
N ILE A 48 -0.19 -0.09 -4.81
CA ILE A 48 -1.22 -0.90 -4.15
C ILE A 48 -1.91 -0.08 -3.05
N ALA A 49 -1.14 0.63 -2.21
CA ALA A 49 -1.70 1.49 -1.17
C ALA A 49 -2.60 2.58 -1.76
N LEU A 50 -2.15 3.23 -2.84
CA LEU A 50 -2.93 4.25 -3.54
C LEU A 50 -4.23 3.69 -4.12
N GLU A 51 -4.19 2.52 -4.76
CA GLU A 51 -5.37 1.85 -5.31
C GLU A 51 -6.37 1.53 -4.20
N ASN A 52 -5.91 0.98 -3.07
CA ASN A 52 -6.76 0.66 -1.93
C ASN A 52 -7.42 1.92 -1.34
N ALA A 53 -6.66 3.01 -1.17
CA ALA A 53 -7.21 4.28 -0.72
C ALA A 53 -8.23 4.86 -1.72
N ALA A 54 -7.97 4.74 -3.02
CA ALA A 54 -8.90 5.21 -4.06
C ALA A 54 -10.22 4.41 -4.04
N LEU A 55 -10.17 3.10 -3.85
CA LEU A 55 -11.36 2.25 -3.70
C LEU A 55 -12.17 2.63 -2.44
N ASP A 56 -11.48 2.96 -1.37
CA ASP A 56 -12.09 3.42 -0.13
C ASP A 56 -12.81 4.77 -0.34
N TYR A 57 -12.15 5.71 -1.04
CA TYR A 57 -12.74 6.98 -1.42
C TYR A 57 -13.95 6.83 -2.36
N ASP A 58 -13.89 5.94 -3.35
CA ASP A 58 -15.04 5.65 -4.23
C ASP A 58 -16.22 5.12 -3.43
N THR A 59 -15.96 4.21 -2.49
CA THR A 59 -16.98 3.66 -1.59
C THR A 59 -17.64 4.77 -0.76
N ALA A 60 -16.84 5.68 -0.18
CA ALA A 60 -17.36 6.83 0.55
C ALA A 60 -18.23 7.74 -0.33
N CYS A 61 -17.78 8.04 -1.56
CA CYS A 61 -18.53 8.84 -2.52
C CYS A 61 -19.88 8.19 -2.87
N ARG A 62 -19.88 6.88 -3.12
CA ARG A 62 -21.08 6.10 -3.41
C ARG A 62 -22.06 6.10 -2.24
N ILE A 63 -21.58 5.93 -1.01
CA ILE A 63 -22.44 6.01 0.19
C ILE A 63 -23.04 7.40 0.31
N ARG A 64 -22.24 8.48 0.21
CA ARG A 64 -22.74 9.86 0.28
C ARG A 64 -23.78 10.16 -0.79
N ALA A 65 -23.56 9.70 -2.02
CA ALA A 65 -24.52 9.86 -3.11
C ALA A 65 -25.84 9.14 -2.81
N TYR A 66 -25.78 7.91 -2.29
CA TYR A 66 -26.95 7.16 -1.88
C TYR A 66 -27.72 7.84 -0.73
N VAL A 67 -27.01 8.28 0.31
CA VAL A 67 -27.60 9.01 1.45
C VAL A 67 -28.31 10.28 0.98
N LYS A 68 -27.69 11.04 0.07
CA LYS A 68 -28.33 12.22 -0.53
C LYS A 68 -29.59 11.86 -1.32
N ALA A 69 -29.58 10.75 -2.06
CA ALA A 69 -30.75 10.29 -2.80
C ALA A 69 -31.90 9.88 -1.86
N VAL A 70 -31.59 9.18 -0.77
CA VAL A 70 -32.57 8.82 0.27
C VAL A 70 -33.16 10.08 0.90
N ALA A 71 -32.31 11.01 1.35
CA ALA A 71 -32.75 12.27 1.96
C ALA A 71 -33.63 13.11 1.02
N ALA A 72 -33.32 13.14 -0.29
CA ALA A 72 -34.12 13.83 -1.29
C ALA A 72 -35.48 13.14 -1.58
N SER A 73 -35.53 11.80 -1.47
CA SER A 73 -36.75 11.03 -1.69
C SER A 73 -37.79 11.24 -0.58
N CYS A 74 -37.36 11.59 0.63
CA CYS A 74 -38.22 11.88 1.79
C CYS A 74 -38.87 13.28 1.73
N GLY A 75 -38.98 13.88 0.55
CA GLY A 75 -39.39 15.28 0.36
C GLY A 75 -40.74 15.67 0.98
N HIS A 76 -40.76 16.89 1.53
CA HIS A 76 -41.88 17.72 2.02
C HIS A 76 -42.69 17.29 3.26
N ASP A 77 -42.84 16.00 3.57
CA ASP A 77 -43.62 15.53 4.75
C ASP A 77 -42.81 15.49 6.07
N GLY A 78 -41.57 15.99 6.04
CA GLY A 78 -40.66 15.97 7.18
C GLY A 78 -39.87 14.65 7.23
N LEU A 79 -38.57 14.75 7.46
CA LEU A 79 -37.77 13.58 7.78
C LEU A 79 -38.25 13.04 9.12
N ASP A 80 -38.80 11.83 9.11
CA ASP A 80 -39.03 11.07 10.33
C ASP A 80 -37.72 10.98 11.13
N GLU A 81 -37.81 11.01 12.46
CA GLU A 81 -36.66 11.04 13.36
C GLU A 81 -35.73 9.84 13.12
N GLU A 82 -36.32 8.68 12.79
CA GLU A 82 -35.59 7.48 12.40
C GLU A 82 -34.77 7.68 11.10
N THR A 83 -35.36 8.34 10.11
CA THR A 83 -34.67 8.60 8.83
C THR A 83 -33.54 9.62 9.00
N ALA A 84 -33.76 10.65 9.82
CA ALA A 84 -32.73 11.64 10.14
C ALA A 84 -31.55 11.00 10.87
N ALA A 85 -31.82 10.13 11.86
CA ALA A 85 -30.79 9.38 12.58
C ALA A 85 -30.01 8.44 11.64
N TRP A 86 -30.70 7.77 10.71
CA TRP A 86 -30.07 6.91 9.72
C TRP A 86 -29.17 7.70 8.75
N VAL A 87 -29.63 8.86 8.27
CA VAL A 87 -28.85 9.75 7.38
C VAL A 87 -27.58 10.23 8.08
N ASP A 88 -27.66 10.63 9.35
CA ASP A 88 -26.50 11.04 10.13
C ASP A 88 -25.52 9.88 10.32
N TRP A 89 -25.99 8.72 10.76
CA TRP A 89 -25.16 7.51 10.87
C TRP A 89 -24.49 7.13 9.55
N ALA A 90 -25.22 7.12 8.44
CA ALA A 90 -24.70 6.72 7.14
C ALA A 90 -23.67 7.73 6.59
N THR A 91 -23.88 9.02 6.85
CA THR A 91 -22.90 10.08 6.52
C THR A 91 -21.62 9.89 7.31
N LYS A 92 -21.74 9.70 8.63
CA LYS A 92 -20.62 9.40 9.53
C LYS A 92 -19.85 8.14 9.13
N LYS A 93 -20.56 7.10 8.65
CA LYS A 93 -19.92 5.91 8.08
C LYS A 93 -19.20 6.19 6.78
N ALA A 94 -19.75 7.02 5.89
CA ALA A 94 -19.04 7.41 4.67
C ALA A 94 -17.73 8.15 5.00
N ASP A 95 -17.73 9.00 6.03
CA ASP A 95 -16.53 9.71 6.49
C ASP A 95 -15.47 8.78 7.11
N TRP A 96 -15.88 7.64 7.67
CA TRP A 96 -14.98 6.57 8.10
C TRP A 96 -14.36 5.79 6.92
N PHE A 97 -15.08 5.68 5.79
CA PHE A 97 -14.52 5.09 4.57
C PHE A 97 -13.60 6.05 3.81
N ASP A 98 -13.80 7.35 3.94
CA ASP A 98 -13.08 8.37 3.18
C ASP A 98 -11.66 8.57 3.72
N PRO A 99 -10.59 8.19 2.97
CA PRO A 99 -9.21 8.39 3.42
C PRO A 99 -8.81 9.86 3.58
N THR A 100 -9.57 10.81 3.00
CA THR A 100 -9.28 12.25 3.12
C THR A 100 -9.83 12.84 4.41
N VAL A 101 -10.85 12.22 5.00
CA VAL A 101 -11.42 12.60 6.29
C VAL A 101 -10.87 11.71 7.40
N ALA A 102 -10.69 10.42 7.11
CA ALA A 102 -10.17 9.38 8.00
C ALA A 102 -10.80 9.47 9.40
N ARG A 103 -12.14 9.58 9.43
CA ARG A 103 -12.86 9.72 10.70
C ARG A 103 -12.67 8.45 11.52
N ASP A 104 -12.43 8.56 12.82
CA ASP A 104 -12.50 7.41 13.72
C ASP A 104 -13.97 7.00 13.94
N ASP A 105 -14.24 5.70 13.91
CA ASP A 105 -15.56 5.17 14.19
C ASP A 105 -15.64 4.61 15.60
N GLU A 106 -16.69 4.99 16.34
CA GLU A 106 -16.88 4.62 17.75
C GLU A 106 -16.83 3.11 18.03
N LEU A 107 -17.16 2.26 17.04
CA LEU A 107 -17.14 0.81 17.17
C LEU A 107 -16.00 0.14 16.41
N PHE A 108 -15.63 0.67 15.24
CA PHE A 108 -14.62 0.05 14.37
C PHE A 108 -13.24 0.69 14.46
N GLY A 109 -13.09 1.82 15.15
CA GLY A 109 -11.84 2.56 15.29
C GLY A 109 -11.37 3.18 13.97
N GLU A 110 -10.08 3.41 13.85
CA GLU A 110 -9.44 3.90 12.63
C GLU A 110 -9.35 2.82 11.55
N ARG A 111 -9.59 3.22 10.30
CA ARG A 111 -9.49 2.34 9.14
C ARG A 111 -8.13 2.49 8.46
N GLU A 112 -7.39 1.40 8.34
CA GLU A 112 -6.09 1.40 7.68
C GLU A 112 -6.24 1.44 6.15
N HIS A 113 -6.42 2.61 5.56
CA HIS A 113 -6.75 2.77 4.13
C HIS A 113 -5.71 2.22 3.14
N ASP A 114 -4.46 2.06 3.55
CA ASP A 114 -3.40 1.53 2.70
C ASP A 114 -3.47 0.01 2.48
N LYS A 115 -4.12 -0.73 3.40
CA LYS A 115 -4.15 -2.20 3.36
C LYS A 115 -5.08 -2.73 2.28
N SER A 116 -4.94 -4.02 1.97
CA SER A 116 -5.81 -4.69 1.01
C SER A 116 -7.25 -4.81 1.53
N SER A 117 -8.21 -4.93 0.62
CA SER A 117 -9.63 -5.11 0.97
C SER A 117 -9.90 -6.40 1.77
N SER A 118 -9.10 -7.45 1.57
CA SER A 118 -9.19 -8.72 2.31
C SER A 118 -8.75 -8.60 3.77
N GLU A 119 -7.82 -7.69 4.08
CA GLU A 119 -7.35 -7.45 5.45
C GLU A 119 -8.33 -6.57 6.24
N LYS A 120 -9.11 -5.72 5.56
CA LYS A 120 -10.09 -4.80 6.19
C LYS A 120 -11.49 -5.39 6.33
N VAL A 121 -11.67 -6.69 6.11
CA VAL A 121 -12.99 -7.33 6.18
C VAL A 121 -13.52 -7.28 7.61
N LEU A 122 -14.65 -6.60 7.80
CA LEU A 122 -15.35 -6.55 9.07
C LEU A 122 -15.87 -7.95 9.44
N LYS A 123 -15.45 -8.46 10.58
CA LYS A 123 -15.88 -9.76 11.11
C LYS A 123 -16.89 -9.55 12.22
N LYS A 124 -17.97 -10.34 12.23
CA LYS A 124 -18.92 -10.36 13.33
C LYS A 124 -18.27 -10.99 14.56
N ILE A 125 -18.35 -10.31 15.70
CA ILE A 125 -17.88 -10.86 16.97
C ILE A 125 -18.77 -12.07 17.33
N GLY A 126 -18.15 -13.23 17.60
CA GLY A 126 -18.85 -14.44 18.07
C GLY A 126 -19.24 -15.47 16.99
N GLN A 127 -18.95 -15.23 15.70
CA GLN A 127 -19.07 -16.27 14.67
C GLN A 127 -17.68 -16.87 14.37
N CYS A 128 -17.23 -17.76 15.25
CA CYS A 128 -16.20 -18.74 14.92
C CYS A 128 -16.90 -19.89 14.18
N TRP A 129 -16.43 -20.19 12.97
CA TRP A 129 -16.54 -21.53 12.38
C TRP A 129 -15.13 -22.09 12.29
#